data_AF-A0A4Y2D006-F1
#
_entry.id   AF-A0A4Y2D006-F1
#
_cell.length_a   1.000
_cell.length_b   1.000
_cell.length_c   1.000
_cell.angle_alpha   90.00
_cell.angle_beta   90.00
_cell.angle_gamma   90.00
#
_symmetry.space_group_name_H-M   'P 1'
#
loop_
_entity.id
_entity.type
_entity.pdbx_description
1 polymer ?
#
loop_
_entity_poly.entity_id
_entity_poly.type
_entity_poly.pdbx_seq_one_letter_code
_entity_poly.pdbx_strand_id
1 'polypeptide(L)'
;MVHGPCGIINRNAPCMKDGECSKQFPKAFREETEENVNGYLVYKRRCIESVRVGKRYIDNRWIVPYNPWLSKKYNAHINVEICASVKSVKYLYKYVYKGHDAESITLKNDDIVNHDEILNFLDGRYVSAPEAMWRLSEFSV
;
A
#
# COMPACT_ATOMS: atom_id res chain seq x y z
N MET A 1 -12.43 -2.88 -4.53
CA MET A 1 -12.16 -1.61 -5.24
C MET A 1 -11.89 -1.90 -6.71
N VAL A 2 -12.25 -1.01 -7.63
CA VAL A 2 -11.98 -1.18 -9.07
C VAL A 2 -10.65 -0.52 -9.40
N HIS A 3 -9.72 -1.24 -10.03
CA HIS A 3 -8.51 -0.63 -10.56
C HIS A 3 -8.88 0.35 -11.66
N GLY A 4 -8.29 1.56 -11.59
CA GLY A 4 -8.51 2.59 -12.59
C GLY A 4 -8.18 2.09 -14.01
N PRO A 5 -8.79 2.67 -15.04
CA PRO A 5 -8.49 2.34 -16.42
C PRO A 5 -7.00 2.59 -16.70
N CYS A 6 -6.35 1.59 -17.28
CA CYS A 6 -4.94 1.63 -17.65
C CYS A 6 -4.70 0.81 -18.92
N GLY A 7 -3.45 0.71 -19.35
CA GLY A 7 -3.07 0.00 -20.57
C GLY A 7 -3.55 0.73 -21.81
N ILE A 8 -4.09 -0.02 -22.76
CA ILE A 8 -4.60 0.52 -24.03
C ILE A 8 -5.75 1.51 -23.79
N ILE A 9 -6.54 1.30 -22.73
CA ILE A 9 -7.71 2.14 -22.39
C ILE A 9 -7.27 3.52 -21.89
N ASN A 10 -6.13 3.60 -21.21
CA ASN A 10 -5.57 4.85 -20.70
C ASN A 10 -4.06 4.72 -20.50
N ARG A 11 -3.30 5.14 -21.50
CA ARG A 11 -1.83 5.10 -21.48
C ARG A 11 -1.21 6.10 -20.50
N ASN A 12 -1.96 7.13 -20.13
CA ASN A 12 -1.50 8.19 -19.21
C ASN A 12 -1.86 7.86 -17.74
N ALA A 13 -2.36 6.66 -17.45
CA ALA A 13 -2.69 6.29 -16.07
C ALA A 13 -1.41 6.28 -15.22
N PRO A 14 -1.45 6.74 -13.95
CA PRO A 14 -0.27 6.79 -13.07
C PRO A 14 0.42 5.43 -12.84
N CYS A 15 -0.33 4.33 -13.04
CA CYS A 15 0.22 2.98 -12.92
C CYS A 15 1.02 2.53 -14.16
N MET A 16 0.98 3.25 -15.28
CA MET A 16 1.68 2.88 -16.51
C MET A 16 3.18 3.16 -16.39
N LYS A 17 4.00 2.16 -16.73
CA LYS A 17 5.45 2.24 -16.85
C LYS A 17 5.89 1.46 -18.08
N ASP A 18 6.72 2.05 -18.93
CA ASP A 18 7.26 1.40 -20.13
C ASP A 18 6.20 0.77 -21.05
N GLY A 19 5.03 1.41 -21.16
CA GLY A 19 3.91 0.94 -21.96
C GLY A 19 3.03 -0.13 -21.32
N GLU A 20 3.38 -0.61 -20.12
CA GLU A 20 2.64 -1.63 -19.38
C GLU A 20 2.12 -1.13 -18.03
N CYS A 21 1.06 -1.76 -17.52
CA CYS A 21 0.61 -1.46 -16.17
C CYS A 21 1.59 -2.08 -15.16
N SER A 22 2.24 -1.25 -14.35
CA SER A 22 3.15 -1.70 -13.26
C SER A 22 2.47 -2.58 -12.21
N LYS A 23 1.14 -2.58 -12.15
CA LYS A 23 0.32 -3.44 -11.28
C LYS A 23 -0.23 -4.67 -12.02
N GLN A 24 0.08 -4.82 -13.31
CA GLN A 24 -0.29 -5.92 -14.20
C GLN A 24 -1.82 -6.10 -14.31
N PHE A 25 -2.54 -5.00 -14.48
CA PHE A 25 -3.96 -5.03 -14.81
C PHE A 25 -4.17 -4.93 -16.33
N PRO A 26 -5.20 -5.59 -16.89
CA PRO A 26 -6.13 -6.52 -16.21
C PRO A 26 -5.45 -7.85 -15.83
N LYS A 27 -5.81 -8.40 -14.66
CA LYS A 27 -5.28 -9.69 -14.19
C LYS A 27 -5.96 -10.87 -14.91
N ALA A 28 -5.28 -11.98 -15.12
CA ALA A 28 -5.91 -13.18 -15.70
C ALA A 28 -7.00 -13.75 -14.78
N PHE A 29 -8.01 -14.39 -15.36
CA PHE A 29 -8.95 -15.22 -14.61
C PHE A 29 -8.24 -16.44 -14.03
N ARG A 30 -8.69 -16.88 -12.86
CA ARG A 30 -8.14 -18.02 -12.13
C ARG A 30 -9.25 -18.72 -11.36
N GLU A 31 -9.30 -20.03 -11.46
CA GLU A 31 -10.29 -20.84 -10.74
C GLU A 31 -9.93 -21.07 -9.28
N GLU A 32 -8.65 -20.98 -8.91
CA GLU A 32 -8.21 -21.14 -7.52
C GLU A 32 -7.16 -20.09 -7.16
N THR A 33 -6.91 -19.94 -5.86
CA THR A 33 -5.81 -19.11 -5.38
C THR A 33 -4.56 -19.97 -5.33
N GLU A 34 -3.53 -19.57 -6.06
CA GLU A 34 -2.28 -20.32 -6.22
C GLU A 34 -1.09 -19.53 -5.67
N GLU A 35 -0.05 -20.22 -5.20
CA GLU A 35 1.24 -19.60 -4.91
C GLU A 35 2.00 -19.31 -6.20
N ASN A 36 2.54 -18.10 -6.34
CA ASN A 36 3.42 -17.76 -7.45
C ASN A 36 4.88 -18.13 -7.15
N VAL A 37 5.69 -18.34 -8.19
CA VAL A 37 7.16 -18.49 -8.16
C VAL A 37 7.84 -17.39 -7.32
N ASN A 38 7.24 -16.20 -7.28
CA ASN A 38 7.76 -15.06 -6.52
C ASN A 38 7.33 -15.01 -5.05
N GLY A 39 6.60 -16.00 -4.53
CA GLY A 39 6.14 -16.04 -3.14
C GLY A 39 4.94 -15.14 -2.80
N TYR A 40 4.36 -14.49 -3.81
CA TYR A 40 3.10 -13.76 -3.70
C TYR A 40 1.96 -14.63 -4.21
N LEU A 41 0.77 -14.49 -3.65
CA LEU A 41 -0.39 -15.23 -4.14
C LEU A 41 -0.93 -14.66 -5.45
N VAL A 42 -1.41 -15.56 -6.30
CA VAL A 42 -2.31 -15.23 -7.41
C VAL A 42 -3.72 -15.62 -6.98
N TYR A 43 -4.54 -14.63 -6.63
CA TYR A 43 -5.90 -14.85 -6.17
C TYR A 43 -6.83 -15.42 -7.24
N LYS A 44 -7.75 -16.28 -6.81
CA LYS A 44 -8.93 -16.70 -7.59
C LYS A 44 -9.65 -15.48 -8.16
N ARG A 45 -9.93 -15.52 -9.46
CA ARG A 45 -10.68 -14.51 -10.22
C ARG A 45 -11.64 -15.23 -11.16
N ARG A 46 -12.90 -15.38 -10.72
CA ARG A 46 -13.94 -16.06 -11.50
C ARG A 46 -14.32 -15.27 -12.74
N CYS A 47 -14.49 -15.96 -13.86
CA CYS A 47 -15.10 -15.39 -15.05
C CYS A 47 -16.62 -15.35 -14.86
N ILE A 48 -17.15 -14.20 -14.47
CA ILE A 48 -18.59 -13.94 -14.34
C ILE A 48 -18.98 -12.79 -15.26
N GLU A 49 -20.27 -12.50 -15.36
CA GLU A 49 -20.79 -11.39 -16.14
C GLU A 49 -20.14 -10.06 -15.74
N SER A 50 -19.76 -9.28 -16.75
CA SER A 50 -19.21 -7.94 -16.54
C SER A 50 -20.31 -6.99 -16.08
N VAL A 51 -19.98 -6.10 -15.14
CA VAL A 51 -20.89 -5.07 -14.64
C VAL A 51 -20.55 -3.74 -15.29
N ARG A 52 -21.56 -2.94 -15.62
CA ARG A 52 -21.37 -1.59 -16.14
C ARG A 52 -21.04 -0.62 -14.99
N VAL A 53 -19.85 -0.05 -15.04
CA VAL A 53 -19.39 1.01 -14.11
C VAL A 53 -19.19 2.28 -14.93
N GLY A 54 -20.13 3.22 -14.81
CA GLY A 54 -20.17 4.42 -15.64
C GLY A 54 -20.37 4.10 -17.12
N LYS A 55 -19.40 4.47 -17.96
CA LYS A 55 -19.43 4.26 -19.42
C LYS A 55 -18.73 2.97 -19.89
N ARG A 56 -18.30 2.10 -18.97
CA ARG A 56 -17.47 0.93 -19.30
C ARG A 56 -18.00 -0.34 -18.64
N TYR A 57 -17.78 -1.47 -19.30
CA TYR A 57 -18.01 -2.78 -18.73
C TYR A 57 -16.73 -3.26 -18.04
N ILE A 58 -16.87 -3.70 -16.80
CA ILE A 58 -15.77 -4.13 -15.95
C ILE A 58 -16.07 -5.53 -15.45
N ASP A 59 -15.09 -6.41 -15.61
CA ASP A 59 -15.12 -7.77 -15.08
C ASP A 59 -14.16 -7.92 -13.89
N ASN A 60 -14.11 -9.14 -13.31
CA ASN A 60 -13.27 -9.45 -12.15
C ASN A 60 -11.76 -9.28 -12.39
N ARG A 61 -11.29 -9.09 -13.63
CA ARG A 61 -9.87 -8.88 -13.93
C ARG A 61 -9.37 -7.52 -13.47
N TRP A 62 -10.28 -6.56 -13.30
CA TRP A 62 -10.00 -5.20 -12.87
C TRP A 62 -10.20 -4.98 -11.36
N ILE A 63 -10.70 -5.98 -10.64
CA ILE A 63 -11.01 -5.83 -9.22
C ILE A 63 -9.73 -6.00 -8.38
N VAL A 64 -9.46 -5.03 -7.51
CA VAL A 64 -8.42 -5.16 -6.49
C VAL A 64 -8.93 -6.16 -5.43
N PRO A 65 -8.14 -7.18 -5.04
CA PRO A 65 -8.53 -8.13 -4.01
C PRO A 65 -8.97 -7.40 -2.73
N TYR A 66 -10.04 -7.90 -2.11
CA TYR A 66 -10.58 -7.35 -0.87
C TYR A 66 -11.32 -8.44 -0.12
N ASN A 67 -11.45 -8.29 1.20
CA ASN A 67 -12.34 -9.10 1.99
C ASN A 67 -13.67 -8.34 2.21
N PRO A 68 -14.82 -8.83 1.69
CA PRO A 68 -16.10 -8.14 1.81
C PRO A 68 -16.53 -7.88 3.24
N TRP A 69 -16.32 -8.85 4.14
CA TRP A 69 -16.71 -8.73 5.55
C TRP A 69 -15.88 -7.67 6.26
N LEU A 70 -14.55 -7.72 6.13
CA LEU A 70 -13.65 -6.74 6.74
C LEU A 70 -13.91 -5.34 6.18
N SER A 71 -14.05 -5.22 4.86
CA SER A 71 -14.26 -3.92 4.22
C SER A 71 -15.55 -3.26 4.70
N LYS A 72 -16.62 -4.05 4.87
CA LYS A 72 -17.90 -3.58 5.42
C LYS A 72 -17.81 -3.23 6.90
N LYS A 73 -17.12 -4.06 7.70
CA LYS A 73 -17.00 -3.86 9.15
C LYS A 73 -16.26 -2.56 9.51
N TYR A 74 -15.20 -2.23 8.76
CA TYR A 74 -14.34 -1.10 9.07
C TYR A 74 -14.52 0.11 8.14
N ASN A 75 -15.47 0.04 7.20
CA ASN A 75 -15.70 1.06 6.17
C ASN A 75 -14.39 1.51 5.47
N ALA A 76 -13.50 0.56 5.22
CA ALA A 76 -12.16 0.81 4.69
C ALA A 76 -11.79 -0.29 3.69
N HIS A 77 -10.93 0.03 2.73
CA HIS A 77 -10.44 -0.98 1.81
C HIS A 77 -9.36 -1.84 2.48
N ILE A 78 -9.72 -3.08 2.83
CA ILE A 78 -8.83 -4.00 3.51
C ILE A 78 -8.38 -5.10 2.54
N ASN A 79 -7.08 -5.10 2.25
CA ASN A 79 -6.43 -6.18 1.53
C ASN A 79 -6.01 -7.29 2.51
N VAL A 80 -6.21 -8.55 2.14
CA VAL A 80 -5.86 -9.71 2.97
C VAL A 80 -4.88 -10.57 2.19
N GLU A 81 -3.63 -10.61 2.63
CA GLU A 81 -2.53 -11.34 2.02
C GLU A 81 -2.18 -12.57 2.87
N ILE A 82 -1.99 -13.72 2.24
CA ILE A 82 -1.46 -14.91 2.92
C ILE A 82 0.06 -14.79 2.96
N CYS A 83 0.62 -14.77 4.17
CA CYS A 83 2.05 -14.65 4.39
C CYS A 83 2.71 -16.02 4.58
N ALA A 84 2.70 -16.86 3.54
CA ALA A 84 3.36 -18.18 3.58
C ALA A 84 4.85 -18.12 3.19
N SER A 85 5.26 -17.13 2.40
CA SER A 85 6.64 -17.03 1.89
C SER A 85 7.56 -16.17 2.76
N VAL A 86 8.86 -16.45 2.72
CA VAL A 86 9.92 -15.62 3.33
C VAL A 86 9.85 -14.17 2.84
N LYS A 87 9.46 -13.94 1.59
CA LYS A 87 9.26 -12.58 1.04
C LYS A 87 8.08 -11.87 1.71
N SER A 88 6.99 -12.58 2.00
CA SER A 88 5.85 -12.02 2.74
C SER A 88 6.23 -11.67 4.17
N VAL A 89 7.06 -12.49 4.83
CA VAL A 89 7.62 -12.18 6.15
C VAL A 89 8.52 -10.95 6.11
N LYS A 90 9.42 -10.85 5.13
CA LYS A 90 10.24 -9.63 4.90
C LYS A 90 9.37 -8.40 4.67
N TYR A 91 8.28 -8.55 3.92
CA TYR A 91 7.32 -7.47 3.70
C TYR A 91 6.67 -7.04 5.01
N LEU A 92 6.15 -7.96 5.82
CA LEU A 92 5.55 -7.63 7.12
C LEU A 92 6.54 -6.89 8.03
N TYR A 93 7.76 -7.42 8.17
CA TYR A 93 8.80 -6.77 8.96
C TYR A 93 9.21 -5.40 8.42
N LYS A 94 9.24 -5.22 7.09
CA LYS A 94 9.47 -3.90 6.49
C LYS A 94 8.43 -2.87 6.96
N TYR A 95 7.17 -3.24 7.14
CA TYR A 95 6.12 -2.31 7.59
C TYR A 95 6.06 -2.15 9.10
N VAL A 96 6.30 -3.22 9.88
CA VAL A 96 6.41 -3.14 11.34
C VAL A 96 7.60 -2.27 11.76
N TYR A 97 8.75 -2.47 11.11
CA TYR A 97 9.97 -1.71 11.37
C TYR A 97 10.16 -0.51 10.46
N LYS A 98 9.14 -0.13 9.67
CA LYS A 98 9.22 1.12 8.90
C LYS A 98 9.35 2.33 9.83
N GLY A 99 8.99 2.17 11.11
CA GLY A 99 9.05 3.22 12.11
C GLY A 99 8.02 4.31 11.85
N HIS A 100 7.86 5.19 12.84
CA HIS A 100 7.20 6.46 12.60
C HIS A 100 8.18 7.35 11.83
N ASP A 101 7.82 7.81 10.64
CA ASP A 101 8.70 8.67 9.83
C ASP A 101 8.69 10.14 10.32
N ALA A 102 7.77 10.49 11.24
CA ALA A 102 7.57 11.84 11.74
C ALA A 102 7.20 11.82 13.22
N GLU A 103 7.77 12.75 13.96
CA GLU A 103 7.51 13.01 15.37
C GLU A 103 7.31 14.51 15.56
N SER A 104 6.30 14.90 16.33
CA SER A 104 6.05 16.30 16.71
C SER A 104 6.36 16.44 18.18
N ILE A 105 7.38 17.23 18.51
CA ILE A 105 7.84 17.47 19.88
C ILE A 105 7.23 18.79 20.37
N THR A 106 6.49 18.76 21.49
CA THR A 106 5.99 19.98 22.13
C THR A 106 7.03 20.52 23.11
N LEU A 107 7.49 21.75 22.92
CA LEU A 107 8.35 22.45 23.85
C LEU A 107 7.48 23.17 24.89
N LYS A 108 7.64 22.87 26.17
CA LYS A 108 6.98 23.60 27.27
C LYS A 108 7.98 24.59 27.88
N ASN A 109 7.68 25.88 27.77
CA ASN A 109 8.33 26.93 28.55
C ASN A 109 7.39 27.34 29.67
N ASP A 110 7.73 27.01 30.92
CA ASP A 110 6.87 27.22 32.09
C ASP A 110 6.74 28.70 32.53
N ASP A 111 7.49 29.62 31.90
CA ASP A 111 7.68 30.99 32.43
C ASP A 111 7.14 32.14 31.55
N ILE A 112 6.46 31.89 30.42
CA ILE A 112 6.02 32.98 29.51
C ILE A 112 4.53 32.85 29.16
N VAL A 113 3.73 33.86 29.54
CA VAL A 113 2.27 33.99 29.30
C VAL A 113 1.92 34.21 27.80
N ASN A 114 2.91 34.19 26.91
CA ASN A 114 2.74 34.42 25.48
C ASN A 114 2.68 33.07 24.74
N HIS A 115 1.48 32.49 24.67
CA HIS A 115 1.24 31.17 24.12
C HIS A 115 1.13 31.23 22.59
N ASP A 116 2.27 31.14 21.89
CA ASP A 116 2.29 31.00 20.43
C ASP A 116 2.24 29.50 20.06
N GLU A 117 1.07 29.04 19.60
CA GLU A 117 0.85 27.63 19.21
C GLU A 117 1.82 27.16 18.12
N ILE A 118 2.35 28.03 17.26
CA ILE A 118 3.21 27.62 16.13
C ILE A 118 4.66 27.41 16.59
N LEU A 119 5.14 28.21 17.54
CA LEU A 119 6.51 28.11 18.05
C LEU A 119 6.70 26.97 19.07
N ASN A 120 5.61 26.38 19.56
CA ASN A 120 5.65 25.35 20.59
C ASN A 120 5.80 23.92 20.06
N PHE A 121 5.77 23.71 18.74
CA PHE A 121 5.93 22.38 18.14
C PHE A 121 7.16 22.35 17.23
N LEU A 122 7.96 21.30 17.38
CA LEU A 122 9.06 20.98 16.49
C LEU A 122 8.75 19.68 15.75
N ASP A 123 8.57 19.79 14.44
CA ASP A 123 8.42 18.63 13.57
C ASP A 123 9.80 18.04 13.25
N GLY A 124 10.03 16.84 13.74
CA GLY A 124 11.25 16.07 13.54
C GLY A 124 10.99 14.80 12.74
N ARG A 125 12.03 14.31 12.06
CA ARG A 125 12.03 12.95 11.52
C ARG A 125 12.62 12.02 12.57
N TYR A 126 11.82 11.08 13.07
CA TYR A 126 12.32 10.02 13.92
C TYR A 126 13.23 9.10 13.11
N VAL A 127 14.43 8.84 13.64
CA VAL A 127 15.39 7.88 13.08
C VAL A 127 15.42 6.68 14.01
N SER A 128 14.87 5.55 13.55
CA SER A 128 14.85 4.33 14.36
C SER A 128 16.25 3.81 14.64
N ALA A 129 16.45 3.07 15.74
CA ALA A 129 17.75 2.49 16.10
C ALA A 129 18.42 1.68 14.95
N PRO A 130 17.68 0.86 14.16
CA PRO A 130 18.24 0.21 12.99
C PRO A 130 18.68 1.17 11.88
N GLU A 131 17.89 2.22 11.60
CA GLU A 131 18.24 3.25 10.60
C GLU A 131 19.45 4.07 11.05
N ALA A 132 19.55 4.41 12.34
CA ALA A 132 20.70 5.08 12.91
C ALA A 132 21.98 4.24 12.77
N MET A 133 21.91 2.95 13.11
CA MET A 133 23.03 2.02 12.93
C MET A 133 23.45 1.91 11.46
N TRP A 134 22.49 1.86 10.54
CA TRP A 134 22.75 1.78 9.10
C TRP A 134 23.49 3.01 8.57
N ARG A 135 23.08 4.21 9.03
CA ARG A 135 23.73 5.49 8.68
C ARG A 135 25.11 5.62 9.32
N LEU A 136 25.27 5.28 10.60
CA LEU A 136 26.56 5.27 11.29
C LEU A 136 27.57 4.31 10.65
N SER A 137 27.08 3.22 10.06
CA SER A 137 27.91 2.23 9.37
C SER A 137 28.14 2.54 7.89
N GLU A 138 27.66 3.69 7.38
CA GLU A 138 27.81 4.14 5.99
C GLU A 138 27.38 3.14 4.92
N PHE A 139 26.40 2.27 5.21
CA PHE A 139 25.87 1.36 4.20
C PHE A 139 25.11 2.12 3.11
N SER A 140 25.27 1.69 1.84
CA SER A 140 24.51 2.25 0.72
C SER A 140 23.00 2.15 0.98
N VAL A 141 22.29 3.26 0.80
CA VAL A 141 20.82 3.36 0.87
C VAL A 141 20.18 2.90 -0.42
#